data_AF-A0A0K1Q417-F1
#
_entry.id   AF-A0A0K1Q417-F1
#
_cell.length_a   1.000
_cell.length_b   1.000
_cell.length_c   1.000
_cell.angle_alpha   90.00
_cell.angle_beta   90.00
_cell.angle_gamma   90.00
#
_symmetry.space_group_name_H-M   'P 1'
#
loop_
_entity.id
_entity.type
_entity.pdbx_description
1 polymer ?
#
loop_
_entity_poly.entity_id
_entity_poly.type
_entity_poly.pdbx_seq_one_letter_code
_entity_poly.pdbx_strand_id
1 'polypeptide(L)'
;MAPYPLPLDGQETTPGVPAPHARAFQAAYEKTAGERDALRSVDLVPITMDVQTAFDTVIGVLPRVKVLRGEIVAQLPTFDVTNIDWLETYALALSYANATLQSSSISTEELPRLAVRASKLRDKLFADASALTQRGLLEHRHLKELRGGSGYGNVALDLFVLVRMMRERWSAIATKGQTELAEVLEAEQLAARIRRSHAARAEQALTMAAAREGRMRAFTLLVRAYGETRRAVTYVRWNTGDADKLVPPLSASSRRVVQRAPPTARQPPDPTTPAPSPSSVPTQRMIPVAKPLAVTLVMTGEG
;
A
#
# COMPACT_ATOMS: atom_id res chain seq x y z
N MET A 1 15.44 -57.18 -0.42
CA MET A 1 14.30 -56.26 -0.40
C MET A 1 14.87 -54.85 -0.28
N ALA A 2 15.14 -54.22 -1.42
CA ALA A 2 15.80 -52.91 -1.49
C ALA A 2 14.77 -51.79 -1.22
N PRO A 3 15.10 -50.75 -0.44
CA PRO A 3 14.19 -49.65 -0.23
C PRO A 3 14.19 -48.71 -1.44
N TYR A 4 12.99 -48.33 -1.87
CA TYR A 4 12.71 -47.31 -2.88
C TYR A 4 13.30 -45.95 -2.44
N PRO A 5 13.94 -45.17 -3.33
CA PRO A 5 14.28 -43.78 -3.03
C PRO A 5 13.04 -42.89 -3.21
N LEU A 6 12.81 -42.01 -2.24
CA LEU A 6 11.86 -40.90 -2.35
C LEU A 6 12.36 -39.88 -3.39
N PRO A 7 11.49 -39.23 -4.18
CA PRO A 7 11.90 -38.15 -5.07
C PRO A 7 12.33 -36.92 -4.25
N LEU A 8 13.56 -36.46 -4.47
CA LEU A 8 14.03 -35.15 -4.04
C LEU A 8 13.54 -34.10 -5.05
N ASP A 9 12.32 -33.60 -4.90
CA ASP A 9 11.94 -32.32 -5.51
C ASP A 9 12.42 -31.17 -4.62
N GLY A 10 13.74 -31.02 -4.58
CA GLY A 10 14.40 -29.78 -4.22
C GLY A 10 14.55 -28.93 -5.48
N GLN A 11 13.51 -28.22 -5.87
CA GLN A 11 13.71 -27.02 -6.70
C GLN A 11 14.39 -25.99 -5.78
N GLU A 12 15.72 -26.03 -5.75
CA GLU A 12 16.54 -24.93 -5.26
C GLU A 12 16.14 -23.67 -6.04
N THR A 13 15.34 -22.81 -5.42
CA THR A 13 15.17 -21.44 -5.90
C THR A 13 16.53 -20.76 -5.79
N THR A 14 17.27 -20.68 -6.91
CA THR A 14 18.47 -19.87 -7.00
C THR A 14 18.10 -18.44 -6.60
N PRO A 15 18.70 -17.85 -5.56
CA PRO A 15 18.39 -16.50 -5.16
C PRO A 15 18.89 -15.55 -6.26
N GLY A 16 17.96 -15.04 -7.07
CA GLY A 16 18.25 -14.04 -8.10
C GLY A 16 17.62 -14.27 -9.47
N VAL A 17 17.02 -15.43 -9.76
CA VAL A 17 16.26 -15.63 -11.00
C VAL A 17 14.77 -15.42 -10.72
N PRO A 18 14.17 -14.29 -11.14
CA PRO A 18 12.74 -14.10 -10.97
C PRO A 18 11.99 -15.21 -11.72
N ALA A 19 10.97 -15.78 -11.07
CA ALA A 19 10.13 -16.84 -11.64
C ALA A 19 9.64 -16.46 -13.05
N PRO A 20 9.42 -17.42 -13.98
CA PRO A 20 9.06 -17.15 -15.37
C PRO A 20 7.90 -16.16 -15.54
N HIS A 21 6.91 -16.23 -14.64
CA HIS A 21 5.77 -15.32 -14.61
C HIS A 21 6.16 -13.88 -14.22
N ALA A 22 7.07 -13.68 -13.26
CA ALA A 22 7.52 -12.34 -12.89
C ALA A 22 8.25 -11.62 -14.06
N ARG A 23 8.94 -12.39 -14.92
CA ARG A 23 9.57 -11.84 -16.14
C ARG A 23 8.54 -11.35 -17.17
N ALA A 24 7.39 -12.01 -17.31
CA ALA A 24 6.36 -11.62 -18.28
C ALA A 24 5.72 -10.26 -17.94
N PHE A 25 5.48 -10.00 -16.65
CA PHE A 25 4.89 -8.76 -16.17
C PHE A 25 5.87 -7.59 -16.34
N GLN A 26 7.14 -7.82 -15.98
CA GLN A 26 8.20 -6.86 -16.21
C GLN A 26 8.39 -6.54 -17.70
N ALA A 27 8.46 -7.57 -18.55
CA ALA A 27 8.62 -7.39 -19.98
C ALA A 27 7.45 -6.59 -20.60
N ALA A 28 6.22 -6.82 -20.14
CA ALA A 28 5.07 -6.02 -20.56
C ALA A 28 5.18 -4.54 -20.12
N TYR A 29 5.67 -4.30 -18.91
CA TYR A 29 5.92 -2.94 -18.42
C TYR A 29 7.00 -2.21 -19.21
N GLU A 30 8.08 -2.90 -19.58
CA GLU A 30 9.14 -2.37 -20.44
C GLU A 30 8.65 -2.12 -21.87
N LYS A 31 7.90 -3.06 -22.44
CA LYS A 31 7.32 -2.95 -23.79
C LYS A 31 6.38 -1.75 -23.95
N THR A 32 5.71 -1.35 -22.86
CA THR A 32 4.77 -0.21 -22.85
C THR A 32 5.44 1.11 -22.49
N ALA A 33 6.77 1.16 -22.28
CA ALA A 33 7.47 2.37 -21.85
C ALA A 33 7.23 3.57 -22.78
N GLY A 34 7.39 3.38 -24.10
CA GLY A 34 7.21 4.47 -25.07
C GLY A 34 5.81 5.10 -25.03
N GLU A 35 4.76 4.29 -24.95
CA GLU A 35 3.38 4.79 -24.83
C GLU A 35 3.11 5.45 -23.49
N ARG A 36 3.68 4.90 -22.40
CA ARG A 36 3.55 5.50 -21.07
C ARG A 36 4.23 6.85 -21.00
N ASP A 37 5.40 7.01 -21.62
CA ASP A 37 6.15 8.27 -21.65
C ASP A 37 5.49 9.32 -22.55
N ALA A 38 4.84 8.88 -23.63
CA ALA A 38 4.08 9.75 -24.53
C ALA A 38 2.84 10.41 -23.88
N LEU A 39 2.30 9.83 -22.80
CA LEU A 39 1.19 10.44 -22.07
C LEU A 39 1.61 11.76 -21.43
N ARG A 40 0.85 12.83 -21.68
CA ARG A 40 1.03 14.09 -20.93
C ARG A 40 0.45 13.95 -19.54
N SER A 41 0.99 14.66 -18.56
CA SER A 41 0.50 14.62 -17.18
C SER A 41 -0.98 15.01 -17.04
N VAL A 42 -1.48 15.90 -17.90
CA VAL A 42 -2.90 16.32 -17.93
C VAL A 42 -3.85 15.24 -18.46
N ASP A 43 -3.31 14.26 -19.17
CA ASP A 43 -4.07 13.18 -19.81
C ASP A 43 -4.22 11.96 -18.88
N LEU A 44 -3.56 11.98 -17.71
CA LEU A 44 -3.55 10.88 -16.75
C LEU A 44 -4.91 10.75 -16.05
N VAL A 45 -5.43 9.53 -16.05
CA VAL A 45 -6.70 9.20 -15.41
C VAL A 45 -6.43 8.88 -13.94
N PRO A 46 -7.11 9.53 -12.97
CA PRO A 46 -6.96 9.21 -11.56
C PRO A 46 -7.39 7.77 -11.29
N ILE A 47 -6.60 7.06 -10.48
CA ILE A 47 -6.93 5.69 -10.05
C ILE A 47 -8.07 5.76 -9.02
N THR A 48 -9.30 5.52 -9.46
CA THR A 48 -10.50 5.53 -8.61
C THR A 48 -10.96 4.13 -8.18
N MET A 49 -10.32 3.08 -8.69
CA MET A 49 -10.68 1.68 -8.43
C MET A 49 -9.48 0.88 -7.95
N ASP A 50 -9.77 -0.29 -7.39
CA ASP A 50 -8.73 -1.25 -7.06
C ASP A 50 -8.06 -1.80 -8.32
N VAL A 51 -6.73 -1.77 -8.33
CA VAL A 51 -5.93 -2.14 -9.51
C VAL A 51 -5.93 -3.65 -9.75
N GLN A 52 -5.98 -4.46 -8.69
CA GLN A 52 -6.04 -5.90 -8.84
C GLN A 52 -7.39 -6.32 -9.46
N THR A 53 -8.48 -5.70 -9.00
CA THR A 53 -9.82 -5.89 -9.56
C THR A 53 -9.87 -5.52 -11.05
N ALA A 54 -9.23 -4.41 -11.44
CA ALA A 54 -9.13 -4.02 -12.84
C ALA A 54 -8.38 -5.06 -13.67
N PHE A 55 -7.23 -5.53 -13.18
CA PHE A 55 -6.45 -6.60 -13.80
C PHE A 55 -7.28 -7.88 -13.98
N ASP A 56 -7.86 -8.41 -12.90
CA ASP A 56 -8.64 -9.65 -12.93
C ASP A 56 -9.82 -9.56 -13.90
N THR A 57 -10.49 -8.39 -13.94
CA THR A 57 -11.58 -8.14 -14.87
C THR A 57 -11.09 -8.17 -16.32
N VAL A 58 -10.01 -7.47 -16.64
CA VAL A 58 -9.46 -7.45 -18.01
C VAL A 58 -9.02 -8.84 -18.44
N ILE A 59 -8.26 -9.55 -17.61
CA ILE A 59 -7.79 -10.90 -17.92
C ILE A 59 -8.96 -11.87 -18.10
N GLY A 60 -10.02 -11.75 -17.29
CA GLY A 60 -11.21 -12.58 -17.38
C GLY A 60 -12.03 -12.38 -18.67
N VAL A 61 -12.04 -11.17 -19.24
CA VAL A 61 -12.82 -10.88 -20.47
C VAL A 61 -12.05 -11.18 -21.76
N LEU A 62 -10.71 -11.18 -21.71
CA LEU A 62 -9.84 -11.31 -22.89
C LEU A 62 -10.21 -12.47 -23.82
N PRO A 63 -10.46 -13.71 -23.35
CA PRO A 63 -10.81 -14.81 -24.25
C PRO A 63 -12.08 -14.52 -25.06
N ARG A 64 -13.08 -13.87 -24.45
CA ARG A 64 -14.36 -13.54 -25.09
C ARG A 64 -14.18 -12.42 -26.11
N VAL A 65 -13.40 -11.40 -25.77
CA VAL A 65 -13.07 -10.29 -26.68
C VAL A 65 -12.27 -10.78 -27.88
N LYS A 66 -11.30 -11.68 -27.69
CA LYS A 66 -10.47 -12.24 -28.77
C LYS A 66 -11.32 -12.97 -29.83
N VAL A 67 -12.41 -13.65 -29.43
CA VAL A 67 -13.36 -14.29 -30.35
C VAL A 67 -14.08 -13.25 -31.23
N LEU A 68 -14.44 -12.09 -30.66
CA LEU A 68 -15.13 -11.02 -31.38
C LEU A 68 -14.22 -10.16 -32.26
N ARG A 69 -12.90 -10.32 -32.15
CA ARG A 69 -11.91 -9.49 -32.88
C ARG A 69 -12.17 -9.43 -34.38
N GLY A 70 -12.45 -10.57 -35.02
CA GLY A 70 -12.70 -10.64 -36.47
C GLY A 70 -13.97 -9.88 -36.88
N GLU A 71 -15.03 -10.02 -36.09
CA GLU A 71 -16.30 -9.32 -36.32
C GLU A 71 -16.15 -7.80 -36.13
N ILE A 72 -15.40 -7.38 -35.10
CA ILE A 72 -15.06 -5.97 -34.86
C ILE A 72 -14.32 -5.37 -36.04
N VAL A 73 -13.28 -6.04 -36.56
CA VAL A 73 -12.53 -5.54 -37.72
C VAL A 73 -13.40 -5.45 -38.98
N ALA A 74 -14.33 -6.39 -39.17
CA ALA A 74 -15.23 -6.38 -40.32
C ALA A 74 -16.29 -5.27 -40.24
N GLN A 75 -16.87 -5.03 -39.07
CA GLN A 75 -17.96 -4.05 -38.89
C GLN A 75 -17.47 -2.63 -38.57
N LEU A 76 -16.25 -2.49 -38.03
CA LEU A 76 -15.65 -1.23 -37.62
C LEU A 76 -14.24 -1.08 -38.24
N PRO A 77 -14.13 -0.80 -39.56
CA PRO A 77 -12.84 -0.75 -40.24
C PRO A 77 -11.93 0.40 -39.78
N THR A 78 -12.49 1.44 -39.15
CA THR A 78 -11.74 2.56 -38.58
C THR A 78 -11.33 2.33 -37.12
N PHE A 79 -11.78 1.24 -36.49
CA PHE A 79 -11.41 0.92 -35.12
C PHE A 79 -9.95 0.47 -35.07
N ASP A 80 -9.20 1.04 -34.14
CA ASP A 80 -7.84 0.62 -33.87
C ASP A 80 -7.84 -0.70 -33.08
N VAL A 81 -7.66 -1.81 -33.79
CA VAL A 81 -7.63 -3.16 -33.24
C VAL A 81 -6.48 -3.38 -32.24
N THR A 82 -5.47 -2.51 -32.24
CA THR A 82 -4.37 -2.61 -31.27
C THR A 82 -4.86 -2.45 -29.83
N ASN A 83 -5.98 -1.73 -29.60
CA ASN A 83 -6.62 -1.65 -28.28
C ASN A 83 -7.02 -3.01 -27.72
N ILE A 84 -7.37 -3.97 -28.58
CA ILE A 84 -7.67 -5.36 -28.19
C ILE A 84 -6.38 -6.16 -28.06
N ASP A 85 -5.49 -6.05 -29.05
CA ASP A 85 -4.27 -6.86 -29.13
C ASP A 85 -3.29 -6.55 -27.99
N TRP A 86 -3.25 -5.31 -27.51
CA TRP A 86 -2.39 -4.86 -26.41
C TRP A 86 -3.04 -4.93 -25.03
N LEU A 87 -4.33 -5.23 -24.94
CA LEU A 87 -5.08 -5.15 -23.68
C LEU A 87 -4.48 -6.03 -22.57
N GLU A 88 -4.02 -7.22 -22.93
CA GLU A 88 -3.29 -8.13 -22.04
C GLU A 88 -1.95 -7.53 -21.59
N THR A 89 -1.21 -6.92 -22.51
CA THR A 89 0.08 -6.29 -22.23
C THR A 89 -0.08 -5.12 -21.26
N TYR A 90 -1.10 -4.28 -21.44
CA TYR A 90 -1.39 -3.18 -20.51
C TYR A 90 -1.80 -3.68 -19.12
N ALA A 91 -2.57 -4.76 -19.03
CA ALA A 91 -2.98 -5.33 -17.76
C ALA A 91 -1.76 -5.85 -16.97
N LEU A 92 -0.88 -6.61 -17.63
CA LEU A 92 0.36 -7.12 -17.05
C LEU A 92 1.30 -5.98 -16.62
N ALA A 93 1.45 -4.95 -17.45
CA ALA A 93 2.24 -3.76 -17.15
C ALA A 93 1.72 -3.01 -15.90
N LEU A 94 0.39 -2.82 -15.80
CA LEU A 94 -0.22 -2.19 -14.63
C LEU A 94 0.02 -3.02 -13.36
N SER A 95 -0.12 -4.33 -13.44
CA SER A 95 0.11 -5.21 -12.29
C SER A 95 1.56 -5.15 -11.81
N TYR A 96 2.54 -5.14 -12.73
CA TYR A 96 3.95 -4.90 -12.39
C TYR A 96 4.15 -3.56 -11.68
N ALA A 97 3.63 -2.47 -12.26
CA ALA A 97 3.77 -1.13 -11.68
C ALA A 97 3.15 -1.02 -10.28
N ASN A 98 2.02 -1.72 -10.06
CA ASN A 98 1.37 -1.79 -8.75
C ASN A 98 2.24 -2.55 -7.74
N ALA A 99 2.82 -3.69 -8.12
CA ALA A 99 3.73 -4.44 -7.27
C ALA A 99 4.98 -3.60 -6.90
N THR A 100 5.58 -2.89 -7.86
CA THR A 100 6.73 -1.99 -7.60
C THR A 100 6.39 -0.92 -6.56
N LEU A 101 5.21 -0.31 -6.66
CA LEU A 101 4.76 0.69 -5.68
C LEU A 101 4.52 0.09 -4.30
N GLN A 102 3.92 -1.10 -4.23
CA GLN A 102 3.69 -1.80 -2.96
C GLN A 102 5.01 -2.14 -2.26
N SER A 103 6.00 -2.70 -2.99
CA SER A 103 7.33 -2.98 -2.45
C SER A 103 8.04 -1.72 -1.95
N SER A 104 7.93 -0.62 -2.69
CA SER A 104 8.51 0.68 -2.29
C SER A 104 7.86 1.24 -1.01
N SER A 105 6.54 1.01 -0.85
CA SER A 105 5.79 1.45 0.32
C SER A 105 6.18 0.66 1.58
N ILE A 106 6.37 -0.66 1.46
CA ILE A 106 6.86 -1.51 2.56
C ILE A 106 8.20 -1.01 3.09
N SER A 107 9.14 -0.68 2.19
CA SER A 107 10.45 -0.12 2.56
C SER A 107 10.33 1.20 3.34
N THR A 108 9.34 2.02 2.99
CA THR A 108 9.11 3.32 3.64
C THR A 108 8.53 3.16 5.05
N GLU A 109 7.70 2.15 5.27
CA GLU A 109 7.15 1.83 6.60
C GLU A 109 8.16 1.16 7.55
N GLU A 110 9.25 0.62 7.03
CA GLU A 110 10.26 -0.08 7.83
C GLU A 110 10.95 0.85 8.83
N LEU A 111 11.38 2.04 8.39
CA LEU A 111 12.15 2.97 9.22
C LEU A 111 11.38 3.42 10.48
N PRO A 112 10.10 3.86 10.40
CA PRO A 112 9.30 4.14 11.59
C PRO A 112 9.17 2.94 12.54
N ARG A 113 8.96 1.72 12.01
CA ARG A 113 8.84 0.50 12.84
C ARG A 113 10.14 0.19 13.57
N LEU A 114 11.29 0.30 12.87
CA LEU A 114 12.61 0.13 13.47
C LEU A 114 12.87 1.16 14.57
N ALA A 115 12.50 2.41 14.33
CA ALA A 115 12.72 3.48 15.29
C ALA A 115 11.93 3.31 16.59
N VAL A 116 10.69 2.81 16.54
CA VAL A 116 9.91 2.49 17.74
C VAL A 116 10.61 1.43 18.58
N ARG A 117 11.08 0.34 17.94
CA ARG A 117 11.81 -0.73 18.61
C ARG A 117 13.14 -0.23 19.21
N ALA A 118 13.90 0.52 18.42
CA ALA A 118 15.18 1.11 18.81
C ALA A 118 15.04 2.11 19.97
N SER A 119 13.97 2.91 20.00
CA SER A 119 13.73 3.87 21.08
C SER A 119 13.49 3.14 22.41
N LYS A 120 12.65 2.10 22.41
CA LYS A 120 12.41 1.27 23.61
C LYS A 120 13.70 0.65 24.13
N LEU A 121 14.51 0.11 23.22
CA LEU A 121 15.76 -0.53 23.58
C LEU A 121 16.79 0.49 24.08
N ARG A 122 16.86 1.68 23.48
CA ARG A 122 17.70 2.79 23.96
C ARG A 122 17.33 3.16 25.39
N ASP A 123 16.03 3.29 25.68
CA ASP A 123 15.57 3.69 27.00
C ASP A 123 15.92 2.61 28.05
N LYS A 124 15.77 1.31 27.70
CA LYS A 124 16.21 0.19 28.56
C LYS A 124 17.73 0.22 28.82
N LEU A 125 18.54 0.28 27.76
CA LEU A 125 20.00 0.27 27.87
C LEU A 125 20.51 1.51 28.61
N PHE A 126 19.88 2.68 28.40
CA PHE A 126 20.23 3.91 29.11
C PHE A 126 19.96 3.81 30.61
N ALA A 127 18.81 3.24 31.01
CA ALA A 127 18.48 3.05 32.42
C ALA A 127 19.50 2.14 33.13
N ASP A 128 19.86 1.01 32.51
CA ASP A 128 20.84 0.07 33.08
C ASP A 128 22.25 0.67 33.08
N ALA A 129 22.66 1.34 32.00
CA ALA A 129 23.94 2.05 31.93
C ALA A 129 24.05 3.14 33.01
N SER A 130 22.96 3.87 33.27
CA SER A 130 22.91 4.89 34.32
C SER A 130 23.09 4.27 35.71
N ALA A 131 22.43 3.15 35.99
CA ALA A 131 22.58 2.43 37.25
C ALA A 131 24.00 1.87 37.45
N LEU A 132 24.59 1.27 36.40
CA LEU A 132 25.96 0.77 36.43
C LEU A 132 27.00 1.88 36.62
N THR A 133 26.73 3.05 36.04
CA THR A 133 27.57 4.24 36.19
C THR A 133 27.53 4.78 37.62
N GLN A 134 26.35 4.85 38.24
CA GLN A 134 26.21 5.22 39.67
C GLN A 134 26.93 4.26 40.62
N ARG A 135 27.05 2.98 40.22
CA ARG A 135 27.81 1.95 40.97
C ARG A 135 29.31 1.97 40.68
N GLY A 136 29.79 2.89 39.85
CA GLY A 136 31.21 3.00 39.46
C GLY A 136 31.69 1.89 38.52
N LEU A 137 30.78 1.14 37.89
CA LEU A 137 31.10 0.05 36.96
C LEU A 137 31.23 0.53 35.50
N LEU A 138 30.68 1.71 35.19
CA LEU A 138 30.82 2.40 33.91
C LEU A 138 31.22 3.87 34.14
N GLU A 139 31.85 4.47 33.14
CA GLU A 139 32.33 5.85 33.20
C GLU A 139 31.21 6.86 32.86
N HIS A 140 31.00 7.84 33.76
CA HIS A 140 29.98 8.88 33.61
C HIS A 140 30.13 9.75 32.35
N ARG A 141 31.35 9.84 31.80
CA ARG A 141 31.65 10.67 30.63
C ARG A 141 30.83 10.25 29.41
N HIS A 142 30.70 8.95 29.16
CA HIS A 142 30.04 8.42 27.96
C HIS A 142 28.53 8.66 27.95
N LEU A 143 27.87 8.75 29.12
CA LEU A 143 26.45 9.09 29.19
C LEU A 143 26.16 10.54 28.78
N LYS A 144 27.13 11.45 28.90
CA LYS A 144 27.00 12.85 28.45
C LYS A 144 27.11 12.99 26.93
N GLU A 145 27.62 11.97 26.24
CA GLU A 145 27.76 11.96 24.77
C GLU A 145 26.44 11.62 24.07
N LEU A 146 25.43 11.15 24.82
CA LEU A 146 24.11 10.85 24.30
C LEU A 146 23.40 12.13 23.87
N ARG A 147 22.87 12.12 22.64
CA ARG A 147 22.13 13.24 22.05
C ARG A 147 20.75 13.38 22.68
N GLY A 148 20.09 12.26 22.95
CA GLY A 148 18.67 12.23 23.31
C GLY A 148 17.74 12.67 22.17
N GLY A 149 16.46 12.88 22.50
CA GLY A 149 15.41 13.24 21.54
C GLY A 149 14.87 12.06 20.73
N SER A 150 13.91 12.32 19.82
CA SER A 150 13.18 11.29 19.06
C SER A 150 13.63 11.13 17.61
N GLY A 151 14.60 11.91 17.15
CA GLY A 151 15.11 11.83 15.77
C GLY A 151 15.82 10.50 15.49
N TYR A 152 15.58 9.91 14.32
CA TYR A 152 16.17 8.62 13.92
C TYR A 152 17.70 8.59 14.04
N GLY A 153 18.36 9.66 13.61
CA GLY A 153 19.82 9.80 13.70
C GLY A 153 20.31 9.83 15.16
N ASN A 154 19.58 10.51 16.05
CA ASN A 154 19.93 10.58 17.46
C ASN A 154 19.72 9.23 18.14
N VAL A 155 18.58 8.57 17.94
CA VAL A 155 18.30 7.24 18.50
C VAL A 155 19.36 6.23 18.07
N ALA A 156 19.73 6.22 16.79
CA ALA A 156 20.78 5.32 16.31
C ALA A 156 22.15 5.65 16.92
N LEU A 157 22.53 6.93 17.00
CA LEU A 157 23.81 7.33 17.59
C LEU A 157 23.88 6.97 19.08
N ASP A 158 22.81 7.23 19.83
CA ASP A 158 22.71 6.90 21.25
C ASP A 158 22.89 5.39 21.47
N LEU A 159 22.24 4.56 20.65
CA LEU A 159 22.42 3.11 20.70
C LEU A 159 23.86 2.69 20.41
N PHE A 160 24.55 3.30 19.44
CA PHE A 160 25.97 3.00 19.19
C PHE A 160 26.85 3.32 20.39
N VAL A 161 26.63 4.46 21.06
CA VAL A 161 27.38 4.85 22.26
C VAL A 161 27.12 3.87 23.40
N LEU A 162 25.85 3.51 23.65
CA LEU A 162 25.45 2.57 24.70
C LEU A 162 26.03 1.17 24.45
N VAL A 163 25.93 0.66 23.22
CA VAL A 163 26.50 -0.64 22.83
C VAL A 163 28.00 -0.66 23.03
N ARG A 164 28.71 0.36 22.53
CA ARG A 164 30.17 0.45 22.66
C ARG A 164 30.60 0.39 24.13
N MET A 165 30.01 1.25 24.96
CA MET A 165 30.32 1.34 26.38
C MET A 165 30.05 0.02 27.12
N MET A 166 28.91 -0.63 26.86
CA MET A 166 28.56 -1.89 27.50
C MET A 166 29.46 -3.05 27.04
N ARG A 167 29.81 -3.10 25.76
CA ARG A 167 30.68 -4.16 25.21
C ARG A 167 32.11 -4.05 25.74
N GLU A 168 32.67 -2.85 25.80
CA GLU A 168 34.03 -2.60 26.32
C GLU A 168 34.22 -3.10 27.76
N ARG A 169 33.14 -3.11 28.56
CA ARG A 169 33.16 -3.53 29.98
C ARG A 169 32.31 -4.78 30.27
N TRP A 170 31.93 -5.54 29.23
CA TRP A 170 30.93 -6.60 29.36
C TRP A 170 31.25 -7.62 30.46
N SER A 171 32.51 -8.08 30.54
CA SER A 171 32.95 -9.05 31.54
C SER A 171 32.76 -8.56 33.00
N ALA A 172 32.80 -7.25 33.24
CA ALA A 172 32.61 -6.66 34.55
C ALA A 172 31.12 -6.40 34.89
N ILE A 173 30.28 -6.19 33.87
CA ILE A 173 28.88 -5.78 34.06
C ILE A 173 27.84 -6.88 33.80
N ALA A 174 28.22 -7.97 33.12
CA ALA A 174 27.29 -9.01 32.65
C ALA A 174 26.41 -9.63 33.75
N THR A 175 26.89 -9.67 34.99
CA THR A 175 26.14 -10.23 36.15
C THR A 175 25.60 -9.15 37.09
N LYS A 176 25.76 -7.86 36.74
CA LYS A 176 25.49 -6.71 37.62
C LYS A 176 24.33 -5.84 37.13
N GLY A 177 23.91 -6.00 35.88
CA GLY A 177 22.76 -5.33 35.26
C GLY A 177 21.63 -6.28 34.90
N GLN A 178 20.57 -5.74 34.30
CA GLN A 178 19.41 -6.47 33.75
C GLN A 178 19.46 -6.57 32.22
N THR A 179 20.45 -5.95 31.59
CA THR A 179 20.69 -6.04 30.14
C THR A 179 21.30 -7.39 29.79
N GLU A 180 20.75 -8.05 28.76
CA GLU A 180 21.32 -9.27 28.20
C GLU A 180 22.24 -8.98 27.01
N LEU A 181 23.21 -9.86 26.74
CA LEU A 181 24.10 -9.72 25.58
C LEU A 181 23.32 -9.67 24.26
N ALA A 182 22.22 -10.43 24.17
CA ALA A 182 21.33 -10.44 23.00
C ALA A 182 20.74 -9.06 22.71
N GLU A 183 20.42 -8.28 23.75
CA GLU A 183 19.85 -6.94 23.62
C GLU A 183 20.89 -5.92 23.16
N VAL A 184 22.14 -6.06 23.62
CA VAL A 184 23.26 -5.24 23.15
C VAL A 184 23.54 -5.51 21.66
N LEU A 185 23.51 -6.78 21.24
CA LEU A 185 23.67 -7.15 19.83
C LEU A 185 22.49 -6.67 18.97
N GLU A 186 21.26 -6.77 19.50
CA GLU A 186 20.07 -6.24 18.83
C GLU A 186 20.16 -4.72 18.64
N ALA A 187 20.59 -3.98 19.66
CA ALA A 187 20.79 -2.54 19.60
C ALA A 187 21.76 -2.13 18.50
N GLU A 188 22.87 -2.86 18.37
CA GLU A 188 23.87 -2.64 17.33
C GLU A 188 23.26 -2.83 15.93
N GLN A 189 22.52 -3.92 15.74
CA GLN A 189 21.84 -4.23 14.47
C GLN A 189 20.77 -3.19 14.12
N LEU A 190 19.94 -2.79 15.09
CA LEU A 190 18.90 -1.78 14.90
C LEU A 190 19.49 -0.43 14.53
N ALA A 191 20.53 0.00 15.24
CA ALA A 191 21.20 1.27 14.97
C ALA A 191 21.83 1.27 13.57
N ALA A 192 22.47 0.18 13.13
CA ALA A 192 23.02 0.04 11.79
C ALA A 192 21.93 0.08 10.70
N ARG A 193 20.80 -0.60 10.92
CA ARG A 193 19.65 -0.59 9.99
C ARG A 193 19.03 0.79 9.87
N ILE A 194 18.77 1.46 11.00
CA ILE A 194 18.21 2.82 11.01
C ILE A 194 19.12 3.79 10.26
N ARG A 195 20.44 3.76 10.47
CA ARG A 195 21.35 4.65 9.74
C ARG A 195 21.31 4.43 8.22
N ARG A 196 21.28 3.17 7.77
CA ARG A 196 21.16 2.85 6.34
C ARG A 196 19.83 3.33 5.75
N SER A 197 18.71 3.02 6.40
CA SER A 197 17.38 3.44 5.94
C SER A 197 17.21 4.96 5.99
N HIS A 198 17.79 5.64 6.99
CA HIS A 198 17.77 7.10 7.09
C HIS A 198 18.60 7.75 5.96
N ALA A 199 19.78 7.21 5.65
CA ALA A 199 20.62 7.70 4.56
C ALA A 199 19.93 7.52 3.19
N ALA A 200 19.24 6.39 2.98
CA ALA A 200 18.54 6.09 1.74
C ALA A 200 17.19 6.82 1.58
N ARG A 201 16.71 7.56 2.60
CA ARG A 201 15.34 8.10 2.64
C ARG A 201 15.01 9.04 1.47
N ALA A 202 15.95 9.90 1.08
CA ALA A 202 15.73 10.84 -0.02
C ALA A 202 15.55 10.12 -1.36
N GLU A 203 16.40 9.13 -1.63
CA GLU A 203 16.31 8.28 -2.82
C GLU A 203 15.03 7.45 -2.82
N GLN A 204 14.65 6.87 -1.68
CA GLN A 204 13.39 6.14 -1.52
C GLN A 204 12.17 7.01 -1.86
N ALA A 205 12.17 8.28 -1.45
CA ALA A 205 11.08 9.21 -1.76
C ALA A 205 10.96 9.47 -3.28
N LEU A 206 12.09 9.60 -3.98
CA LEU A 206 12.11 9.73 -5.44
C LEU A 206 11.62 8.45 -6.13
N THR A 207 12.11 7.29 -5.69
CA THR A 207 11.68 5.98 -6.21
C THR A 207 10.18 5.77 -5.99
N MET A 208 9.63 6.15 -4.83
CA MET A 208 8.19 6.11 -4.59
C MET A 208 7.40 7.02 -5.52
N ALA A 209 7.88 8.25 -5.75
CA ALA A 209 7.22 9.18 -6.66
C ALA A 209 7.20 8.63 -8.09
N ALA A 210 8.33 8.11 -8.57
CA ALA A 210 8.45 7.46 -9.88
C ALA A 210 7.54 6.22 -9.99
N ALA A 211 7.48 5.38 -8.94
CA ALA A 211 6.60 4.20 -8.93
C ALA A 211 5.11 4.58 -8.96
N ARG A 212 4.71 5.67 -8.26
CA ARG A 212 3.33 6.20 -8.31
C ARG A 212 2.96 6.68 -9.71
N GLU A 213 3.85 7.45 -10.33
CA GLU A 213 3.66 7.97 -11.69
C GLU A 213 3.59 6.84 -12.72
N GLY A 214 4.52 5.88 -12.64
CA GLY A 214 4.54 4.70 -13.50
C GLY A 214 3.25 3.89 -13.44
N ARG A 215 2.70 3.71 -12.22
CA ARG A 215 1.39 3.07 -12.00
C ARG A 215 0.25 3.89 -12.62
N MET A 216 0.24 5.22 -12.47
CA MET A 216 -0.80 6.09 -13.04
C MET A 216 -0.84 6.03 -14.57
N ARG A 217 0.35 6.06 -15.21
CA ARG A 217 0.48 5.95 -16.67
C ARG A 217 0.02 4.60 -17.19
N ALA A 218 0.47 3.51 -16.55
CA ALA A 218 0.04 2.16 -16.93
C ALA A 218 -1.48 1.98 -16.76
N PHE A 219 -2.06 2.54 -15.69
CA PHE A 219 -3.51 2.51 -15.47
C PHE A 219 -4.27 3.27 -16.56
N THR A 220 -3.76 4.44 -16.95
CA THR A 220 -4.34 5.27 -18.00
C THR A 220 -4.40 4.53 -19.34
N LEU A 221 -3.31 3.86 -19.74
CA LEU A 221 -3.30 3.04 -20.97
C LEU A 221 -4.32 1.90 -20.91
N LEU A 222 -4.35 1.15 -19.80
CA LEU A 222 -5.30 0.05 -19.62
C LEU A 222 -6.75 0.52 -19.73
N VAL A 223 -7.13 1.57 -19.00
CA VAL A 223 -8.51 2.06 -18.96
C VAL A 223 -8.95 2.63 -20.31
N ARG A 224 -8.06 3.31 -21.04
CA ARG A 224 -8.35 3.81 -22.39
C ARG A 224 -8.58 2.65 -23.37
N ALA A 225 -7.64 1.72 -23.45
CA ALA A 225 -7.73 0.56 -24.33
C ALA A 225 -8.97 -0.30 -24.02
N TYR A 226 -9.27 -0.48 -22.72
CA TYR A 226 -10.47 -1.18 -22.29
C TYR A 226 -11.76 -0.44 -22.65
N GLY A 227 -11.78 0.89 -22.48
CA GLY A 227 -12.91 1.73 -22.84
C GLY A 227 -13.23 1.66 -24.33
N GLU A 228 -12.22 1.74 -25.18
CA GLU A 228 -12.37 1.58 -26.64
C GLU A 228 -12.80 0.17 -27.03
N THR A 229 -12.18 -0.86 -26.43
CA THR A 229 -12.59 -2.26 -26.62
C THR A 229 -14.06 -2.47 -26.25
N ARG A 230 -14.51 -1.90 -25.14
CA ARG A 230 -15.90 -2.01 -24.71
C ARG A 230 -16.84 -1.29 -25.69
N ARG A 231 -16.49 -0.10 -26.18
CA ARG A 231 -17.28 0.61 -27.20
C ARG A 231 -17.46 -0.23 -28.46
N ALA A 232 -16.38 -0.84 -28.96
CA ALA A 232 -16.42 -1.71 -30.12
C ALA A 232 -17.30 -2.94 -29.91
N VAL A 233 -17.16 -3.63 -28.77
CA VAL A 233 -18.00 -4.79 -28.43
C VAL A 233 -19.46 -4.39 -28.27
N THR A 234 -19.77 -3.25 -27.62
CA THR A 234 -21.14 -2.76 -27.49
C THR A 234 -21.77 -2.47 -28.86
N TYR A 235 -21.01 -1.93 -29.81
CA TYR A 235 -21.50 -1.68 -31.16
C TYR A 235 -21.83 -2.98 -31.90
N VAL A 236 -20.89 -3.93 -31.95
CA VAL A 236 -21.07 -5.21 -32.63
C VAL A 236 -22.21 -6.02 -32.01
N ARG A 237 -22.33 -5.98 -30.68
CA ARG A 237 -23.35 -6.73 -29.93
C ARG A 237 -24.61 -5.90 -29.63
N TRP A 238 -24.81 -4.79 -30.34
CA TRP A 238 -25.93 -3.88 -30.10
C TRP A 238 -27.28 -4.59 -30.17
N ASN A 239 -27.49 -5.42 -31.20
CA ASN A 239 -28.75 -6.13 -31.42
C ASN A 239 -28.94 -7.33 -30.48
N THR A 240 -27.87 -7.88 -29.90
CA THR A 240 -27.93 -9.03 -28.98
C THR A 240 -28.15 -8.60 -27.53
N GLY A 241 -27.71 -7.39 -27.16
CA GLY A 241 -27.89 -6.83 -25.81
C GLY A 241 -27.07 -7.54 -24.72
N ASP A 242 -26.05 -8.33 -25.09
CA ASP A 242 -25.22 -9.09 -24.15
C ASP A 242 -23.82 -8.51 -23.93
N ALA A 243 -23.54 -7.31 -24.49
CA ALA A 243 -22.24 -6.65 -24.41
C ALA A 243 -21.72 -6.52 -22.96
N ASP A 244 -22.57 -6.15 -22.00
CA ASP A 244 -22.18 -6.00 -20.59
C ASP A 244 -21.83 -7.31 -19.90
N LYS A 245 -22.34 -8.45 -20.39
CA LYS A 245 -21.95 -9.78 -19.89
C LYS A 245 -20.59 -10.20 -20.42
N LEU A 246 -20.22 -9.69 -21.60
CA LEU A 246 -18.96 -10.01 -22.28
C LEU A 246 -17.82 -9.10 -21.82
N VAL A 247 -18.10 -7.80 -21.74
CA VAL A 247 -17.15 -6.75 -21.35
C VAL A 247 -17.85 -5.82 -20.34
N PRO A 248 -17.94 -6.24 -19.06
CA PRO A 248 -18.49 -5.40 -18.00
C PRO A 248 -17.69 -4.10 -17.86
N PRO A 249 -18.27 -3.01 -17.36
CA PRO A 249 -17.46 -1.83 -17.01
C PRO A 249 -16.46 -2.20 -15.91
N LEU A 250 -15.20 -1.75 -16.04
CA LEU A 250 -14.26 -1.71 -14.91
C LEU A 250 -14.88 -0.77 -13.86
N SER A 251 -15.39 -1.33 -12.75
CA SER A 251 -16.14 -0.67 -11.67
C SER A 251 -16.05 0.87 -11.67
N ALA A 252 -17.06 1.70 -11.97
CA ALA A 252 -18.50 1.65 -11.71
C ALA A 252 -18.85 1.45 -10.23
N SER A 253 -19.01 2.53 -9.47
CA SER A 253 -19.93 2.48 -8.32
C SER A 253 -21.30 2.22 -8.92
N SER A 254 -21.78 0.98 -8.77
CA SER A 254 -23.11 0.57 -9.19
C SER A 254 -24.12 1.55 -8.56
N ARG A 255 -24.73 2.43 -9.36
CA ARG A 255 -26.12 2.77 -9.08
C ARG A 255 -26.83 1.44 -9.22
N ARG A 256 -27.09 0.77 -8.09
CA ARG A 256 -28.28 -0.06 -7.99
C ARG A 256 -29.43 0.85 -8.37
N VAL A 257 -29.83 0.83 -9.64
CA VAL A 257 -31.21 1.08 -9.98
C VAL A 257 -31.93 -0.07 -9.30
N VAL A 258 -32.37 0.18 -8.07
CA VAL A 258 -33.46 -0.58 -7.50
C VAL A 258 -34.56 -0.46 -8.54
N GLN A 259 -34.83 -1.55 -9.26
CA GLN A 259 -36.06 -1.65 -10.02
C GLN A 259 -37.16 -1.42 -8.99
N ARG A 260 -37.72 -0.21 -8.99
CA ARG A 260 -38.93 0.09 -8.26
C ARG A 260 -39.96 -0.83 -8.88
N ALA A 261 -40.30 -1.89 -8.15
CA ALA A 261 -41.42 -2.74 -8.51
C ALA A 261 -42.62 -1.83 -8.84
N PRO A 262 -43.37 -2.12 -9.93
CA PRO A 262 -44.57 -1.35 -10.22
C PRO A 262 -45.45 -1.34 -8.97
N PRO A 263 -46.07 -0.20 -8.62
CA PRO A 263 -46.84 -0.11 -7.39
C PRO A 263 -47.96 -1.13 -7.45
N THR A 264 -47.85 -2.18 -6.64
CA THR A 264 -48.93 -3.11 -6.38
C THR A 264 -50.10 -2.26 -5.86
N ALA A 265 -51.23 -2.36 -6.55
CA ALA A 265 -52.44 -1.64 -6.20
C ALA A 265 -52.74 -1.81 -4.70
N ARG A 266 -53.01 -0.69 -4.02
CA ARG A 266 -53.50 -0.69 -2.64
C ARG A 266 -54.77 -1.54 -2.59
N GLN A 267 -54.72 -2.67 -1.88
CA GLN A 267 -55.94 -3.29 -1.38
C GLN A 267 -56.55 -2.38 -0.29
N PRO A 268 -57.86 -2.15 -0.29
CA PRO A 268 -58.54 -1.41 0.78
C PRO A 268 -58.45 -2.18 2.10
N PRO A 269 -58.32 -1.50 3.25
CA PRO A 269 -58.36 -2.16 4.55
C PRO A 269 -59.80 -2.45 4.96
N ASP A 270 -60.06 -3.67 5.43
CA ASP A 270 -61.27 -3.99 6.21
C ASP A 270 -60.93 -4.09 7.72
N PRO A 271 -61.92 -3.83 8.61
CA PRO A 271 -61.68 -3.22 9.92
C PRO A 271 -61.75 -4.20 11.10
N THR A 272 -61.31 -3.68 12.27
CA THR A 272 -61.55 -4.14 13.67
C THR A 272 -60.69 -5.34 14.10
N THR A 273 -59.94 -5.36 15.22
CA THR A 273 -60.08 -4.80 16.59
C THR A 273 -58.73 -5.04 17.35
N PRO A 274 -58.54 -4.65 18.64
CA PRO A 274 -58.06 -3.38 19.17
C PRO A 274 -56.62 -3.39 19.73
N ALA A 275 -56.13 -2.19 20.03
CA ALA A 275 -54.83 -1.86 20.63
C ALA A 275 -54.58 -2.41 22.06
N PRO A 276 -53.31 -2.48 22.46
CA PRO A 276 -52.93 -1.86 23.73
C PRO A 276 -51.95 -0.68 23.58
N SER A 277 -52.21 0.32 24.43
CA SER A 277 -51.60 1.64 24.57
C SER A 277 -50.12 1.64 25.05
N PRO A 278 -49.41 2.79 24.96
CA PRO A 278 -47.97 2.87 24.81
C PRO A 278 -47.23 3.08 26.14
N SER A 279 -45.98 2.62 26.22
CA SER A 279 -45.02 3.03 27.25
C SER A 279 -43.92 3.90 26.64
N SER A 280 -44.08 5.20 26.89
CA SER A 280 -43.08 6.22 27.27
C SER A 280 -41.63 6.12 26.80
N VAL A 281 -41.27 7.14 26.01
CA VAL A 281 -39.94 7.70 25.77
C VAL A 281 -39.34 8.29 27.06
N PRO A 282 -38.02 8.23 27.25
CA PRO A 282 -37.30 9.27 27.97
C PRO A 282 -36.40 10.10 27.04
N THR A 283 -36.62 11.41 27.20
CA THR A 283 -36.03 12.59 26.61
C THR A 283 -34.49 12.67 26.60
N GLN A 284 -34.01 13.34 25.56
CA GLN A 284 -32.65 13.82 25.29
C GLN A 284 -31.93 14.46 26.50
N ARG A 285 -30.59 14.38 26.49
CA ARG A 285 -29.74 15.48 26.96
C ARG A 285 -28.73 15.88 25.89
N MET A 286 -28.92 17.11 25.39
CA MET A 286 -27.96 17.87 24.61
C MET A 286 -26.67 18.09 25.42
N ILE A 287 -25.51 17.95 24.77
CA ILE A 287 -24.24 18.50 25.25
C ILE A 287 -23.92 19.73 24.37
N PRO A 288 -23.67 20.90 24.98
CA PRO A 288 -23.45 22.14 24.24
C PRO A 288 -22.06 22.25 23.62
N VAL A 289 -22.04 22.91 22.46
CA VAL A 289 -20.88 23.35 21.67
C VAL A 289 -20.00 24.33 22.45
N ALA A 290 -18.70 24.04 22.51
CA ALA A 290 -17.69 24.97 23.02
C ALA A 290 -17.21 25.94 21.93
N LYS A 291 -17.16 27.22 22.31
CA LYS A 291 -16.81 28.42 21.53
C LYS A 291 -15.28 28.53 21.34
N PRO A 292 -14.75 28.94 20.18
CA PRO A 292 -13.32 29.15 20.01
C PRO A 292 -12.83 30.44 20.69
N LEU A 293 -11.67 30.34 21.34
CA LEU A 293 -10.96 31.43 22.02
C LEU A 293 -10.43 32.48 21.02
N ALA A 294 -10.66 33.74 21.35
CA ALA A 294 -10.11 34.89 20.65
C ALA A 294 -8.60 35.04 20.95
N VAL A 295 -7.81 35.15 19.90
CA VAL A 295 -6.39 35.54 19.94
C VAL A 295 -6.33 37.05 20.16
N THR A 296 -5.78 37.48 21.30
CA THR A 296 -5.44 38.88 21.55
C THR A 296 -4.01 39.13 21.09
N LEU A 297 -3.87 39.89 19.99
CA LEU A 297 -2.60 40.42 19.50
C LEU A 297 -2.28 41.69 20.32
N VAL A 298 -1.31 41.60 21.22
CA VAL A 298 -0.74 42.79 21.87
C VAL A 298 0.30 43.39 20.93
N MET A 299 -0.06 44.53 20.34
CA MET A 299 0.88 45.46 19.72
C MET A 299 1.57 46.26 20.82
N THR A 300 2.86 46.03 21.04
CA THR A 300 3.73 47.02 21.68
C THR A 300 4.46 47.78 20.58
N GLY A 301 4.03 49.03 20.40
CA GLY A 301 4.80 50.06 19.74
C GLY A 301 5.52 50.94 20.78
N GLU A 302 6.58 51.56 20.26
CA GLU A 302 7.37 52.71 20.75
C GLU A 302 8.47 52.51 21.79
N GLY A 303 9.65 53.03 21.43
CA GLY A 303 10.87 53.14 22.21
C GLY A 303 12.12 53.08 21.33
#